data_AF-K1Z290-F1
#
_entry.id   AF-K1Z290-F1
#
_cell.length_a   1.000
_cell.length_b   1.000
_cell.length_c   1.000
_cell.angle_alpha   90.00
_cell.angle_beta   90.00
_cell.angle_gamma   90.00
#
_symmetry.space_group_name_H-M   'P 1'
#
loop_
_entity.id
_entity.type
_entity.pdbx_description
1 polymer ?
#
loop_
_entity_poly.entity_id
_entity_poly.type
_entity_poly.pdbx_seq_one_letter_code
_entity_poly.pdbx_strand_id
1 'polypeptide(L)'
;MTEKRPPERMRTMTYGNVVSLPSEDALRDKIKLQQARESAEPNPEFDQFIAEVDWSTLDLILAEIARKSGVKPEEMNTLGPERVLCKTAFYRGDEGMQVVGDYVFDDNIINLNYRYVEQVAQELGVDPKFLALQILINGKVNAAKRNALTIFNSQSAAVQEELPENQQKAVRALESGYRTSVLEISGTMEKPQQNKTDLNVLLNDAVIRKLGLEIFREYLLRTGKMDKDQMNRYLESYFSNRHFTDSGELVHFMEDLLGVVSEKIDMDKEVVWRAFVRGLFEPHAKVLDNPTIKQWFAQAFSPDFLNKISKVGSASELSRLLIEKYEK
;
A
#
# COMPACT_ATOMS: atom_id res chain seq x y z
N MET A 1 27.28 -26.02 36.88
CA MET A 1 27.43 -24.75 36.15
C MET A 1 27.11 -25.04 34.70
N THR A 2 25.88 -24.81 34.27
CA THR A 2 25.44 -24.99 32.89
C THR A 2 25.53 -23.64 32.18
N GLU A 3 26.43 -23.56 31.20
CA GLU A 3 26.58 -22.38 30.34
C GLU A 3 25.28 -22.13 29.58
N LYS A 4 24.62 -21.00 29.85
CA LYS A 4 23.50 -20.52 29.04
C LYS A 4 24.06 -20.08 27.68
N ARG A 5 23.74 -20.81 26.61
CA ARG A 5 23.97 -20.34 25.24
C ARG A 5 23.11 -19.09 24.98
N PRO A 6 23.65 -18.07 24.30
CA PRO A 6 22.87 -16.88 23.94
C PRO A 6 21.77 -17.26 22.93
N PRO A 7 20.58 -16.64 22.99
CA PRO A 7 19.51 -16.91 22.04
C PRO A 7 19.97 -16.61 20.61
N GLU A 8 19.61 -17.51 19.69
CA GLU A 8 19.94 -17.40 18.27
C GLU A 8 19.42 -16.08 17.67
N ARG A 9 20.28 -15.49 16.84
CA ARG A 9 20.10 -14.16 16.26
C ARG A 9 18.80 -14.07 15.45
N MET A 10 17.94 -13.14 15.84
CA MET A 10 16.83 -12.64 15.04
C MET A 10 17.39 -12.10 13.70
N ARG A 11 17.00 -12.69 12.57
CA ARG A 11 17.37 -12.19 11.24
C ARG A 11 16.26 -11.29 10.72
N THR A 12 16.47 -9.98 10.79
CA THR A 12 15.63 -8.99 10.11
C THR A 12 16.12 -8.87 8.66
N MET A 13 15.25 -9.16 7.68
CA MET A 13 15.52 -8.87 6.27
C MET A 13 14.75 -7.61 5.87
N THR A 14 15.48 -6.50 5.75
CA THR A 14 14.91 -5.23 5.29
C THR A 14 15.01 -5.17 3.77
N TYR A 15 13.88 -5.37 3.08
CA TYR A 15 13.78 -5.16 1.63
C TYR A 15 13.61 -3.65 1.38
N GLY A 16 14.71 -2.90 1.51
CA GLY A 16 14.67 -1.45 1.38
C GLY A 16 15.98 -0.79 0.95
N ASN A 17 17.00 -1.58 0.63
CA ASN A 17 18.22 -1.06 0.06
C ASN A 17 18.39 -1.62 -1.35
N VAL A 18 18.72 -0.73 -2.29
CA VAL A 18 19.51 -1.04 -3.49
C VAL A 18 20.90 -1.50 -3.02
N VAL A 19 20.96 -2.61 -2.30
CA VAL A 19 22.18 -3.37 -2.09
C VAL A 19 22.16 -4.35 -3.25
N SER A 20 23.15 -4.23 -4.13
CA SER A 20 23.55 -5.26 -5.08
C SER A 20 23.21 -6.63 -4.53
N LEU A 21 22.10 -7.20 -5.01
CA LEU A 21 21.62 -8.49 -4.56
C LEU A 21 22.77 -9.48 -4.75
N PRO A 22 23.04 -10.39 -3.80
CA PRO A 22 23.88 -11.54 -4.06
C PRO A 22 23.45 -12.16 -5.40
N SER A 23 24.38 -12.62 -6.22
CA SER A 23 24.11 -13.05 -7.60
C SER A 23 22.96 -14.06 -7.73
N GLU A 24 22.67 -14.81 -6.67
CA GLU A 24 21.54 -15.75 -6.58
C GLU A 24 20.17 -15.08 -6.45
N ASP A 25 20.02 -14.00 -5.67
CA ASP A 25 18.74 -13.30 -5.50
C ASP A 25 18.39 -12.52 -6.78
N ALA A 26 19.39 -11.88 -7.40
CA ALA A 26 19.20 -11.24 -8.70
C ALA A 26 18.79 -12.23 -9.81
N LEU A 27 19.29 -13.47 -9.74
CA LEU A 27 18.91 -14.52 -10.68
C LEU A 27 17.49 -15.03 -10.41
N ARG A 28 17.12 -15.23 -9.13
CA ARG A 28 15.75 -15.60 -8.74
C ARG A 28 14.73 -14.56 -9.18
N ASP A 29 15.02 -13.28 -8.99
CA ASP A 29 14.15 -12.18 -9.43
C ASP A 29 13.97 -12.18 -10.95
N LYS A 30 15.05 -12.42 -11.71
CA LYS A 30 14.97 -12.55 -13.18
C LYS A 30 14.11 -13.74 -13.60
N ILE A 31 14.25 -14.89 -12.94
CA ILE A 31 13.45 -16.08 -13.22
C ILE A 31 11.97 -15.82 -12.92
N LYS A 32 11.65 -15.25 -11.76
CA LYS A 32 10.29 -14.88 -11.37
C LYS A 32 9.66 -13.91 -12.37
N LEU A 33 10.38 -12.85 -12.75
CA LEU A 33 9.89 -11.89 -13.72
C LEU A 33 9.66 -12.52 -15.10
N GLN A 34 10.55 -13.41 -15.53
CA GLN A 34 10.40 -14.13 -16.79
C GLN A 34 9.16 -15.04 -16.77
N GLN A 35 8.97 -15.82 -15.70
CA GLN A 35 7.77 -16.64 -15.52
C GLN A 35 6.48 -15.81 -15.49
N ALA A 36 6.51 -14.66 -14.81
CA ALA A 36 5.37 -13.76 -14.77
C ALA A 36 5.03 -13.21 -16.16
N ARG A 37 6.03 -12.87 -16.98
CA ARG A 37 5.85 -12.43 -18.37
C ARG A 37 5.30 -13.53 -19.28
N GLU A 38 5.79 -14.77 -19.12
CA GLU A 38 5.27 -15.92 -19.87
C GLU A 38 3.80 -16.21 -19.56
N SER A 39 3.35 -15.85 -18.35
CA SER A 39 1.94 -15.91 -17.96
C SER A 39 1.10 -14.69 -18.36
N ALA A 40 1.72 -13.63 -18.87
CA ALA A 40 1.02 -12.41 -19.26
C ALA A 40 0.29 -12.61 -20.60
N GLU A 41 -0.86 -11.96 -20.75
CA GLU A 41 -1.62 -12.04 -21.98
C GLU A 41 -1.22 -10.96 -22.98
N PRO A 42 -1.05 -11.29 -24.27
CA PRO A 42 -0.87 -10.30 -25.32
C PRO A 42 -2.07 -9.34 -25.38
N ASN A 43 -1.80 -8.04 -25.31
CA ASN A 43 -2.81 -6.99 -25.43
C ASN A 43 -2.16 -5.74 -26.06
N PRO A 44 -2.33 -5.52 -27.38
CA PRO A 44 -1.71 -4.39 -28.08
C PRO A 44 -2.10 -3.02 -27.52
N GLU A 45 -3.36 -2.86 -27.08
CA GLU A 45 -3.88 -1.63 -26.51
C GLU A 45 -3.21 -1.32 -25.16
N PHE A 46 -2.96 -2.35 -24.35
CA PHE A 46 -2.18 -2.26 -23.12
C PHE A 46 -0.72 -1.91 -23.41
N ASP A 47 -0.08 -2.58 -24.37
CA ASP A 47 1.32 -2.31 -24.73
C ASP A 47 1.49 -0.87 -25.21
N GLN A 48 0.55 -0.39 -26.02
CA GLN A 48 0.48 1.01 -26.44
C GLN A 48 0.31 1.94 -25.22
N PHE A 49 -0.63 1.64 -24.32
CA PHE A 49 -0.84 2.43 -23.11
C PHE A 49 0.46 2.54 -22.28
N ILE A 50 1.15 1.43 -22.02
CA ILE A 50 2.40 1.40 -21.26
C ILE A 50 3.50 2.22 -21.94
N ALA A 51 3.60 2.14 -23.27
CA ALA A 51 4.56 2.91 -24.06
C ALA A 51 4.28 4.43 -24.04
N GLU A 52 3.01 4.83 -23.91
CA GLU A 52 2.60 6.24 -23.85
C GLU A 52 2.78 6.88 -22.46
N VAL A 53 2.95 6.08 -21.39
CA VAL A 53 3.17 6.59 -20.03
C VAL A 53 4.54 7.29 -19.96
N ASP A 54 4.55 8.53 -19.45
CA ASP A 54 5.80 9.25 -19.17
C ASP A 54 6.33 8.84 -17.79
N TRP A 55 7.07 7.72 -17.79
CA TRP A 55 7.68 7.16 -16.59
C TRP A 55 8.61 8.14 -15.88
N SER A 56 9.31 8.99 -16.63
CA SER A 56 10.24 9.96 -16.07
C SER A 56 9.52 11.03 -15.24
N THR A 57 8.37 11.52 -15.73
CA THR A 57 7.54 12.45 -15.00
C THR A 57 6.93 11.81 -13.75
N LEU A 58 6.48 10.55 -13.82
CA LEU A 58 5.97 9.83 -12.65
C LEU A 58 7.03 9.68 -11.55
N ASP A 59 8.25 9.26 -11.92
CA ASP A 59 9.34 9.08 -10.96
C ASP A 59 9.79 10.41 -10.36
N LEU A 60 9.79 11.49 -11.16
CA LEU A 60 10.07 12.84 -10.67
C LEU A 60 9.06 13.30 -9.63
N ILE A 61 7.75 13.15 -9.90
CA ILE A 61 6.68 13.54 -8.97
C ILE A 61 6.81 12.77 -7.65
N LEU A 62 7.02 11.45 -7.75
CA LEU A 62 7.17 10.60 -6.56
C LEU A 62 8.39 11.01 -5.74
N ALA A 63 9.53 11.29 -6.39
CA ALA A 63 10.73 11.77 -5.72
C ALA A 63 10.54 13.14 -5.05
N GLU A 64 9.81 14.06 -5.67
CA GLU A 64 9.48 15.36 -5.06
C GLU A 64 8.59 15.20 -3.82
N ILE A 65 7.56 14.35 -3.88
CA ILE A 65 6.68 14.08 -2.74
C ILE A 65 7.49 13.46 -1.59
N ALA A 66 8.34 12.48 -1.89
CA ALA A 66 9.21 11.87 -0.89
C ALA A 66 10.09 12.91 -0.18
N ARG A 67 10.75 13.80 -0.94
CA ARG A 67 11.57 14.89 -0.37
C ARG A 67 10.73 15.82 0.50
N LYS A 68 9.54 16.22 0.06
CA LYS A 68 8.60 17.05 0.84
C LYS A 68 8.18 16.38 2.14
N SER A 69 8.12 15.06 2.16
CA SER A 69 7.84 14.23 3.34
C SER A 69 9.08 13.89 4.17
N GLY A 70 10.27 14.40 3.83
CA GLY A 70 11.51 14.11 4.56
C GLY A 70 12.07 12.70 4.31
N VAL A 71 11.64 12.05 3.23
CA VAL A 71 12.11 10.73 2.79
C VAL A 71 13.09 10.92 1.64
N LYS A 72 14.17 10.14 1.64
CA LYS A 72 15.16 10.13 0.57
C LYS A 72 14.65 9.32 -0.63
N PRO A 73 14.49 9.90 -1.83
CA PRO A 73 13.97 9.16 -2.99
C PRO A 73 14.82 7.94 -3.39
N GLU A 74 16.13 8.01 -3.20
CA GLU A 74 17.07 6.91 -3.48
C GLU A 74 16.85 5.67 -2.60
N GLU A 75 16.11 5.82 -1.50
CA GLU A 75 15.74 4.75 -0.57
C GLU A 75 14.42 4.06 -0.95
N MET A 76 13.73 4.57 -1.97
CA MET A 76 12.44 4.06 -2.44
C MET A 76 12.61 3.06 -3.58
N ASN A 77 11.75 2.05 -3.57
CA ASN A 77 11.64 1.13 -4.70
C ASN A 77 10.87 1.82 -5.83
N THR A 78 11.46 1.82 -7.03
CA THR A 78 10.86 2.39 -8.24
C THR A 78 10.66 1.28 -9.26
N LEU A 79 9.49 1.27 -9.89
CA LEU A 79 9.14 0.31 -10.93
C LEU A 79 9.13 0.97 -12.29
N GLY A 80 9.84 0.37 -13.24
CA GLY A 80 9.75 0.73 -14.65
C GLY A 80 8.62 0.00 -15.39
N PRO A 81 8.42 0.31 -16.68
CA PRO A 81 7.40 -0.31 -17.51
C PRO A 81 7.52 -1.83 -17.58
N GLU A 82 8.74 -2.35 -17.46
CA GLU A 82 9.06 -3.76 -17.61
C GLU A 82 8.54 -4.64 -16.46
N ARG A 83 8.02 -4.01 -15.40
CA ARG A 83 7.41 -4.61 -14.20
C ARG A 83 5.89 -4.45 -14.17
N VAL A 84 5.27 -4.00 -15.25
CA VAL A 84 3.82 -3.88 -15.38
C VAL A 84 3.32 -4.87 -16.42
N LEU A 85 2.41 -5.75 -16.01
CA LEU A 85 1.96 -6.88 -16.84
C LEU A 85 0.44 -6.86 -17.03
N CYS A 86 -0.01 -7.24 -18.22
CA CYS A 86 -1.42 -7.50 -18.48
C CYS A 86 -1.77 -8.93 -18.04
N LYS A 87 -2.71 -9.07 -17.11
CA LYS A 87 -3.27 -10.36 -16.68
C LYS A 87 -4.79 -10.31 -16.69
N THR A 88 -5.46 -11.41 -16.96
CA THR A 88 -6.93 -11.49 -16.89
C THR A 88 -7.43 -12.28 -15.68
N ALA A 89 -6.61 -13.20 -15.20
CA ALA A 89 -6.89 -14.02 -14.03
C ALA A 89 -6.45 -13.28 -12.76
N PHE A 90 -7.37 -12.53 -12.16
CA PHE A 90 -7.23 -12.02 -10.80
C PHE A 90 -7.97 -12.91 -9.82
N TYR A 91 -7.51 -12.93 -8.57
CA TYR A 91 -8.35 -13.38 -7.47
C TYR A 91 -9.65 -12.58 -7.51
N ARG A 92 -10.79 -13.28 -7.40
CA ARG A 92 -12.05 -12.59 -7.10
C ARG A 92 -11.94 -12.09 -5.66
N GLY A 93 -12.26 -10.83 -5.43
CA GLY A 93 -12.35 -10.30 -4.06
C GLY A 93 -13.41 -11.06 -3.25
N ASP A 94 -13.52 -10.75 -1.96
CA ASP A 94 -14.43 -11.44 -1.03
C ASP A 94 -15.91 -11.44 -1.49
N GLU A 95 -16.28 -10.51 -2.38
CA GLU A 95 -17.63 -10.39 -2.97
C GLU A 95 -17.75 -10.92 -4.41
N GLY A 96 -16.76 -11.65 -4.91
CA GLY A 96 -16.79 -12.17 -6.28
C GLY A 96 -16.44 -11.15 -7.37
N MET A 97 -16.15 -9.89 -7.00
CA MET A 97 -15.76 -8.83 -7.93
C MET A 97 -14.35 -9.08 -8.48
N GLN A 98 -14.19 -8.88 -9.80
CA GLN A 98 -12.88 -8.92 -10.43
C GLN A 98 -12.08 -7.68 -10.02
N VAL A 99 -10.80 -7.85 -9.70
CA VAL A 99 -9.90 -6.74 -9.41
C VAL A 99 -9.35 -6.20 -10.74
N VAL A 100 -9.38 -4.87 -10.91
CA VAL A 100 -8.89 -4.19 -12.13
C VAL A 100 -7.36 -4.13 -12.22
N GLY A 101 -6.67 -4.24 -11.09
CA GLY A 101 -5.22 -4.36 -11.01
C GLY A 101 -4.72 -4.47 -9.57
N ASP A 102 -3.54 -5.04 -9.39
CA ASP A 102 -2.91 -5.25 -8.10
C ASP A 102 -1.39 -5.01 -8.15
N TYR A 103 -0.81 -4.82 -6.97
CA TYR A 103 0.64 -4.87 -6.79
C TYR A 103 0.99 -6.15 -6.04
N VAL A 104 1.78 -7.01 -6.67
CA VAL A 104 2.26 -8.27 -6.11
C VAL A 104 3.63 -8.03 -5.50
N PHE A 105 3.66 -7.92 -4.17
CA PHE A 105 4.86 -7.62 -3.40
C PHE A 105 6.01 -8.61 -3.64
N ASP A 106 5.72 -9.91 -3.61
CA ASP A 106 6.76 -10.97 -3.68
C ASP A 106 7.48 -11.05 -5.02
N ASP A 107 6.86 -10.53 -6.08
CA ASP A 107 7.43 -10.50 -7.43
C ASP A 107 7.81 -9.07 -7.87
N ASN A 108 7.46 -8.07 -7.04
CA ASN A 108 7.64 -6.64 -7.30
C ASN A 108 7.08 -6.24 -8.67
N ILE A 109 5.83 -6.63 -8.95
CA ILE A 109 5.13 -6.44 -10.23
C ILE A 109 3.77 -5.79 -9.99
N ILE A 110 3.35 -4.95 -10.94
CA ILE A 110 1.97 -4.45 -11.03
C ILE A 110 1.26 -5.27 -12.10
N ASN A 111 0.16 -5.94 -11.76
CA ASN A 111 -0.70 -6.55 -12.77
C ASN A 111 -1.90 -5.64 -13.03
N LEU A 112 -2.34 -5.58 -14.28
CA LEU A 112 -3.50 -4.81 -14.68
C LEU A 112 -4.37 -5.64 -15.64
N ASN A 113 -5.66 -5.72 -15.37
CA ASN A 113 -6.62 -6.34 -16.28
C ASN A 113 -7.10 -5.29 -17.28
N TYR A 114 -6.33 -5.04 -18.33
CA TYR A 114 -6.63 -3.92 -19.22
C TYR A 114 -7.99 -4.06 -19.91
N ARG A 115 -8.38 -5.29 -20.29
CA ARG A 115 -9.72 -5.56 -20.84
C ARG A 115 -10.84 -5.24 -19.85
N TYR A 116 -10.65 -5.58 -18.57
CA TYR A 116 -11.64 -5.24 -17.56
C TYR A 116 -11.64 -3.75 -17.24
N VAL A 117 -10.47 -3.09 -17.27
CA VAL A 117 -10.38 -1.62 -17.19
C VAL A 117 -11.16 -0.95 -18.30
N GLU A 118 -11.10 -1.45 -19.54
CA GLU A 118 -11.91 -0.92 -20.65
C GLU A 118 -13.42 -1.06 -20.39
N GLN A 119 -13.85 -2.21 -19.88
CA GLN A 119 -15.25 -2.43 -19.51
C GLN A 119 -15.70 -1.46 -18.41
N VAL A 120 -14.93 -1.34 -17.34
CA VAL A 120 -15.26 -0.45 -16.22
C VAL A 120 -15.21 1.03 -16.65
N ALA A 121 -14.25 1.41 -17.50
CA ALA A 121 -14.16 2.77 -18.04
C ALA A 121 -15.36 3.11 -18.92
N GLN A 122 -15.86 2.16 -19.72
CA GLN A 122 -17.08 2.32 -20.49
C GLN A 122 -18.31 2.54 -19.59
N GLU A 123 -18.45 1.75 -18.51
CA GLU A 123 -19.53 1.93 -17.51
C GLU A 123 -19.47 3.30 -16.83
N LEU A 124 -18.25 3.82 -16.64
CA LEU A 124 -17.98 5.13 -16.03
C LEU A 124 -18.13 6.31 -16.99
N GLY A 125 -18.15 6.07 -18.31
CA GLY A 125 -18.06 7.12 -19.32
C GLY A 125 -16.74 7.90 -19.27
N VAL A 126 -15.64 7.23 -18.91
CA VAL A 126 -14.29 7.83 -18.85
C VAL A 126 -13.34 7.15 -19.84
N ASP A 127 -12.22 7.80 -20.15
CA ASP A 127 -11.18 7.17 -20.97
C ASP A 127 -10.49 6.05 -20.17
N PRO A 128 -10.41 4.81 -20.73
CA PRO A 128 -9.74 3.69 -20.07
C PRO A 128 -8.27 3.95 -19.75
N LYS A 129 -7.57 4.78 -20.53
CA LYS A 129 -6.16 5.13 -20.27
C LYS A 129 -6.00 5.90 -18.97
N PHE A 130 -6.97 6.76 -18.62
CA PHE A 130 -6.92 7.49 -17.34
C PHE A 130 -7.22 6.59 -16.15
N LEU A 131 -8.18 5.68 -16.30
CA LEU A 131 -8.45 4.68 -15.27
C LEU A 131 -7.25 3.75 -15.06
N ALA A 132 -6.67 3.23 -16.15
CA ALA A 132 -5.46 2.41 -16.12
C ALA A 132 -4.29 3.15 -15.46
N LEU A 133 -4.09 4.43 -15.78
CA LEU A 133 -3.06 5.27 -15.20
C LEU A 133 -3.26 5.45 -13.68
N GLN A 134 -4.48 5.68 -13.21
CA GLN A 134 -4.77 5.80 -11.78
C GLN A 134 -4.45 4.48 -11.03
N ILE A 135 -4.81 3.33 -11.62
CA ILE A 135 -4.49 2.01 -11.07
C ILE A 135 -2.98 1.78 -11.03
N LEU A 136 -2.28 2.09 -12.13
CA LEU A 136 -0.83 2.01 -12.24
C LEU A 136 -0.15 2.86 -11.17
N ILE A 137 -0.59 4.11 -10.97
CA ILE A 137 -0.03 5.01 -9.96
C ILE A 137 -0.23 4.44 -8.55
N ASN A 138 -1.42 3.93 -8.23
CA ASN A 138 -1.66 3.27 -6.95
C ASN A 138 -0.75 2.03 -6.76
N GLY A 139 -0.49 1.28 -7.83
CA GLY A 139 0.49 0.19 -7.85
C GLY A 139 1.91 0.67 -7.59
N LYS A 140 2.33 1.79 -8.20
CA LYS A 140 3.65 2.40 -7.97
C LYS A 140 3.80 2.93 -6.54
N VAL A 141 2.76 3.55 -5.97
CA VAL A 141 2.77 3.96 -4.55
C VAL A 141 2.93 2.73 -3.64
N ASN A 142 2.22 1.64 -3.96
CA ASN A 142 2.39 0.37 -3.26
C ASN A 142 3.79 -0.23 -3.42
N ALA A 143 4.43 -0.07 -4.58
CA ALA A 143 5.80 -0.54 -4.76
C ALA A 143 6.81 0.31 -3.98
N ALA A 144 6.57 1.62 -3.92
CA ALA A 144 7.45 2.60 -3.29
C ALA A 144 7.40 2.57 -1.76
N LYS A 145 6.33 2.06 -1.16
CA LYS A 145 6.27 1.82 0.29
C LYS A 145 7.37 0.85 0.70
N ARG A 146 8.07 1.14 1.80
CA ARG A 146 9.05 0.19 2.34
C ARG A 146 8.33 -0.96 3.02
N ASN A 147 8.80 -2.17 2.74
CA ASN A 147 8.28 -3.38 3.34
C ASN A 147 9.38 -4.02 4.18
N ALA A 148 9.05 -4.39 5.41
CA ALA A 148 9.94 -5.14 6.29
C ALA A 148 9.35 -6.54 6.50
N LEU A 149 10.13 -7.56 6.18
CA LEU A 149 9.77 -8.95 6.47
C LEU A 149 10.56 -9.39 7.70
N THR A 150 9.85 -9.64 8.80
CA THR A 150 10.47 -10.20 10.00
C THR A 150 10.02 -11.64 10.19
N ILE A 151 10.98 -12.55 10.25
CA ILE A 151 10.73 -13.98 10.47
C ILE A 151 11.09 -14.28 11.92
N PHE A 152 10.11 -14.74 12.70
CA PHE A 152 10.30 -15.15 14.08
C PHE A 152 9.94 -16.63 14.22
N ASN A 153 10.73 -17.39 14.98
CA ASN A 153 10.30 -18.70 15.45
C ASN A 153 9.28 -18.47 16.57
N SER A 154 8.08 -19.04 16.47
CA SER A 154 6.92 -18.67 17.29
C SER A 154 6.97 -19.19 18.73
N GLN A 155 8.15 -19.54 19.25
CA GLN A 155 8.29 -20.07 20.59
C GLN A 155 9.13 -19.14 21.45
N SER A 156 8.44 -18.57 22.45
CA SER A 156 9.02 -18.08 23.70
C SER A 156 10.21 -18.94 24.12
N ALA A 157 11.30 -18.30 24.54
CA ALA A 157 12.57 -18.91 24.97
C ALA A 157 12.46 -19.92 26.15
N ALA A 158 11.26 -20.30 26.58
CA ALA A 158 10.98 -21.22 27.68
C ALA A 158 10.57 -22.64 27.24
N VAL A 159 10.41 -22.93 25.93
CA VAL A 159 9.91 -24.26 25.44
C VAL A 159 10.83 -24.88 24.39
N GLN A 160 12.12 -24.55 24.37
CA GLN A 160 13.05 -25.04 23.33
C GLN A 160 13.45 -26.52 23.46
N GLU A 161 13.08 -27.25 24.51
CA GLU A 161 13.67 -28.58 24.75
C GLU A 161 12.82 -29.80 24.34
N GLU A 162 11.57 -29.68 23.90
CA GLU A 162 10.72 -30.88 23.77
C GLU A 162 9.92 -31.08 22.47
N LEU A 163 10.02 -30.20 21.46
CA LEU A 163 9.28 -30.40 20.21
C LEU A 163 10.18 -30.88 19.05
N PRO A 164 9.80 -31.97 18.35
CA PRO A 164 10.53 -32.43 17.18
C PRO A 164 10.56 -31.36 16.07
N GLU A 165 11.66 -31.32 15.32
CA GLU A 165 12.00 -30.30 14.30
C GLU A 165 10.87 -30.02 13.29
N ASN A 166 10.02 -31.01 13.03
CA ASN A 166 8.88 -30.95 12.12
C ASN A 166 7.64 -30.21 12.68
N GLN A 167 7.66 -29.76 13.93
CA GLN A 167 6.58 -29.00 14.57
C GLN A 167 6.96 -27.55 14.92
N GLN A 168 8.15 -27.09 14.50
CA GLN A 168 8.53 -25.69 14.64
C GLN A 168 7.63 -24.81 13.78
N LYS A 169 6.84 -23.95 14.44
CA LYS A 169 6.03 -22.93 13.79
C LYS A 169 6.87 -21.69 13.57
N ALA A 170 7.08 -21.32 12.31
CA ALA A 170 7.65 -20.03 11.96
C ALA A 170 6.52 -19.03 11.72
N VAL A 171 6.66 -17.82 12.25
CA VAL A 171 5.75 -16.71 12.00
C VAL A 171 6.47 -15.71 11.11
N ARG A 172 5.87 -15.37 9.98
CA ARG A 172 6.31 -14.26 9.12
C ARG A 172 5.43 -13.06 9.40
N ALA A 173 6.02 -11.98 9.90
CA ALA A 173 5.36 -10.68 9.97
C ALA A 173 5.83 -9.84 8.78
N LEU A 174 4.90 -9.48 7.89
CA LEU A 174 5.12 -8.51 6.84
C LEU A 174 4.58 -7.16 7.28
N GLU A 175 5.47 -6.19 7.48
CA GLU A 175 5.15 -4.80 7.74
C GLU A 175 5.26 -4.02 6.42
N SER A 176 4.21 -3.30 6.05
CA SER A 176 4.06 -2.60 4.77
C SER A 176 3.36 -1.28 5.03
N GLY A 177 4.10 -0.16 5.11
CA GLY A 177 3.53 1.11 5.54
C GLY A 177 2.86 0.99 6.91
N TYR A 178 1.55 1.26 6.97
CA TYR A 178 0.76 1.15 8.21
C TYR A 178 0.29 -0.27 8.52
N ARG A 179 0.35 -1.20 7.55
CA ARG A 179 -0.22 -2.53 7.69
C ARG A 179 0.81 -3.53 8.24
N THR A 180 0.38 -4.35 9.18
CA THR A 180 1.11 -5.56 9.60
C THR A 180 0.27 -6.78 9.26
N SER A 181 0.85 -7.72 8.51
CA SER A 181 0.23 -9.02 8.22
C SER A 181 1.05 -10.13 8.89
N VAL A 182 0.40 -11.01 9.64
CA VAL A 182 1.05 -12.13 10.32
C VAL A 182 0.64 -13.43 9.61
N LEU A 183 1.62 -14.10 9.00
CA LEU A 183 1.45 -15.41 8.37
C LEU A 183 2.01 -16.47 9.32
N GLU A 184 1.15 -17.37 9.78
CA GLU A 184 1.55 -18.54 10.57
C GLU A 184 1.95 -19.67 9.61
N ILE A 185 3.22 -20.06 9.62
CA ILE A 185 3.75 -21.18 8.84
C ILE A 185 3.64 -22.43 9.71
N SER A 186 2.69 -23.30 9.38
CA SER A 186 2.55 -24.63 9.98
C SER A 186 2.87 -25.69 8.91
N GLY A 187 4.11 -26.19 8.88
CA GLY A 187 4.56 -27.16 7.87
C GLY A 187 4.78 -26.54 6.48
N THR A 188 4.44 -27.26 5.40
CA THR A 188 4.55 -26.78 4.00
C THR A 188 3.36 -25.94 3.53
N MET A 189 2.34 -25.74 4.37
CA MET A 189 1.17 -24.94 4.01
C MET A 189 1.18 -23.61 4.75
N GLU A 190 1.31 -22.53 3.99
CA GLU A 190 1.05 -21.18 4.47
C GLU A 190 -0.47 -21.00 4.57
N LYS A 191 -1.00 -20.85 5.79
CA LYS A 191 -2.40 -20.46 5.98
C LYS A 191 -2.43 -18.97 6.35
N PRO A 192 -2.96 -18.08 5.50
CA PRO A 192 -3.18 -16.71 5.91
C PRO A 192 -4.18 -16.72 7.07
N GLN A 193 -3.81 -16.14 8.22
CA GLN A 193 -4.83 -15.70 9.16
C GLN A 193 -5.67 -14.66 8.42
N GLN A 194 -7.00 -14.79 8.46
CA GLN A 194 -7.90 -13.75 7.99
C GLN A 194 -7.52 -12.45 8.71
N ASN A 195 -6.87 -11.55 7.97
CA ASN A 195 -6.61 -10.21 8.46
C ASN A 195 -7.99 -9.56 8.59
N LYS A 196 -8.52 -9.49 9.81
CA LYS A 196 -9.69 -8.67 10.08
C LYS A 196 -9.33 -7.25 9.64
N THR A 197 -10.13 -6.65 8.76
CA THR A 197 -9.98 -5.22 8.40
C THR A 197 -9.97 -4.43 9.69
N ASP A 198 -8.84 -3.79 9.98
CA ASP A 198 -8.63 -2.96 11.15
C ASP A 198 -8.29 -1.53 10.71
N LEU A 199 -8.19 -0.62 11.69
CA LEU A 199 -7.85 0.78 11.44
C LEU A 199 -6.55 0.95 10.66
N ASN A 200 -5.57 0.05 10.84
CA ASN A 200 -4.27 0.16 10.17
C ASN A 200 -4.38 -0.18 8.68
N VAL A 201 -5.18 -1.18 8.33
CA VAL A 201 -5.50 -1.50 6.92
C VAL A 201 -6.21 -0.32 6.27
N LEU A 202 -7.25 0.20 6.91
CA LEU A 202 -8.02 1.35 6.38
C LEU A 202 -7.14 2.59 6.24
N LEU A 203 -6.31 2.90 7.24
CA LEU A 203 -5.38 4.02 7.19
C LEU A 203 -4.33 3.85 6.09
N ASN A 204 -3.75 2.64 5.96
CA ASN A 204 -2.79 2.34 4.90
C ASN A 204 -3.41 2.64 3.53
N ASP A 205 -4.60 2.11 3.29
CA ASP A 205 -5.26 2.22 1.99
C ASP A 205 -5.71 3.66 1.74
N ALA A 206 -6.19 4.38 2.77
CA ALA A 206 -6.53 5.79 2.69
C ALA A 206 -5.34 6.68 2.28
N VAL A 207 -4.17 6.48 2.89
CA VAL A 207 -2.95 7.21 2.51
C VAL A 207 -2.55 6.86 1.07
N ILE A 208 -2.58 5.58 0.68
CA ILE A 208 -2.25 5.16 -0.69
C ILE A 208 -3.19 5.80 -1.71
N ARG A 209 -4.52 5.78 -1.48
CA ARG A 209 -5.51 6.32 -2.41
C ARG A 209 -5.40 7.84 -2.55
N LYS A 210 -5.28 8.56 -1.43
CA LYS A 210 -5.11 10.02 -1.45
C LYS A 210 -3.80 10.43 -2.12
N LEU A 211 -2.70 9.74 -1.82
CA LEU A 211 -1.40 10.01 -2.44
C LEU A 211 -1.40 9.67 -3.94
N GLY A 212 -2.01 8.54 -4.32
CA GLY A 212 -2.15 8.16 -5.72
C GLY A 212 -2.96 9.18 -6.52
N LEU A 213 -4.00 9.75 -5.92
CA LEU A 213 -4.76 10.84 -6.52
C LEU A 213 -3.94 12.13 -6.68
N GLU A 214 -3.14 12.48 -5.68
CA GLU A 214 -2.23 13.63 -5.75
C GLU A 214 -1.23 13.48 -6.91
N ILE A 215 -0.60 12.31 -7.03
CA ILE A 215 0.35 12.00 -8.11
C ILE A 215 -0.35 12.01 -9.47
N PHE A 216 -1.55 11.43 -9.57
CA PHE A 216 -2.33 11.40 -10.81
C PHE A 216 -2.66 12.81 -11.31
N ARG A 217 -3.16 13.68 -10.43
CA ARG A 217 -3.46 15.08 -10.77
C ARG A 217 -2.22 15.82 -11.24
N GLU A 218 -1.12 15.70 -10.48
CA GLU A 218 0.14 16.37 -10.82
C GLU A 218 0.71 15.86 -12.15
N TYR A 219 0.63 14.55 -12.41
CA TYR A 219 1.09 13.96 -13.66
C TYR A 219 0.30 14.48 -14.86
N LEU A 220 -1.03 14.53 -14.77
CA LEU A 220 -1.87 15.03 -15.85
C LEU A 220 -1.61 16.51 -16.14
N LEU A 221 -1.42 17.32 -15.09
CA LEU A 221 -1.07 18.73 -15.21
C LEU A 221 0.29 18.93 -15.91
N ARG A 222 1.32 18.18 -15.50
CA ARG A 222 2.68 18.31 -16.08
C ARG A 222 2.78 17.78 -17.50
N THR A 223 2.04 16.72 -17.82
CA THR A 223 2.06 16.11 -19.16
C THR A 223 1.08 16.77 -20.14
N GLY A 224 0.18 17.63 -19.65
CA GLY A 224 -0.85 18.27 -20.47
C GLY A 224 -1.87 17.28 -21.06
N LYS A 225 -1.95 16.06 -20.52
CA LYS A 225 -2.81 14.98 -21.03
C LYS A 225 -4.29 15.17 -20.70
N MET A 226 -4.61 16.03 -19.73
CA MET A 226 -5.98 16.33 -19.32
C MET A 226 -6.08 17.76 -18.81
N ASP A 227 -7.11 18.48 -19.25
CA ASP A 227 -7.42 19.79 -18.69
C ASP A 227 -8.14 19.69 -17.33
N LYS A 228 -8.27 20.82 -16.63
CA LYS A 228 -8.87 20.86 -15.29
C LYS A 228 -10.33 20.40 -15.27
N ASP A 229 -11.10 20.70 -16.31
CA ASP A 229 -12.53 20.37 -16.36
C ASP A 229 -12.75 18.89 -16.66
N GLN A 230 -11.95 18.32 -17.56
CA GLN A 230 -11.88 16.87 -17.79
C GLN A 230 -11.49 16.13 -16.52
N MET A 231 -10.54 16.65 -15.75
CA MET A 231 -10.11 16.06 -14.49
C MET A 231 -11.21 16.08 -13.44
N ASN A 232 -11.93 17.19 -13.29
CA ASN A 232 -13.06 17.26 -12.36
C ASN A 232 -14.15 16.24 -12.73
N ARG A 233 -14.53 16.16 -14.01
CA ARG A 233 -15.52 15.16 -14.48
C ARG A 233 -15.06 13.72 -14.25
N TYR A 234 -13.78 13.43 -14.53
CA TYR A 234 -13.22 12.11 -14.26
C TYR A 234 -13.33 11.75 -12.78
N LEU A 235 -12.97 12.67 -11.88
CA LEU A 235 -13.00 12.43 -10.44
C LEU A 235 -14.42 12.30 -9.89
N GLU A 236 -15.36 13.08 -10.38
CA GLU A 236 -16.78 12.92 -10.06
C GLU A 236 -17.31 11.55 -10.46
N SER A 237 -17.05 11.11 -11.70
CA SER A 237 -17.43 9.76 -12.16
C SER A 237 -16.72 8.65 -11.38
N TYR A 238 -15.44 8.82 -11.09
CA TYR A 238 -14.63 7.84 -10.37
C TYR A 238 -15.15 7.63 -8.94
N PHE A 239 -15.42 8.70 -8.19
CA PHE A 239 -15.85 8.59 -6.79
C PHE A 239 -17.34 8.22 -6.63
N SER A 240 -18.19 8.47 -7.62
CA SER A 240 -19.61 8.14 -7.56
C SER A 240 -19.96 6.69 -7.96
N ASN A 241 -19.00 5.93 -8.49
CA ASN A 241 -19.25 4.58 -8.98
C ASN A 241 -19.04 3.50 -7.92
N ARG A 242 -19.91 2.48 -7.93
CA ARG A 242 -19.88 1.31 -7.02
C ARG A 242 -18.54 0.56 -6.99
N HIS A 243 -17.81 0.50 -8.10
CA HIS A 243 -16.52 -0.21 -8.20
C HIS A 243 -15.39 0.52 -7.47
N PHE A 244 -15.59 1.81 -7.18
CA PHE A 244 -14.59 2.67 -6.56
C PHE A 244 -15.14 3.48 -5.40
N THR A 245 -16.35 3.17 -4.92
CA THR A 245 -16.96 3.84 -3.77
C THR A 245 -16.02 3.78 -2.57
N ASP A 246 -15.42 2.62 -2.29
CA ASP A 246 -14.41 2.45 -1.24
C ASP A 246 -13.22 3.42 -1.41
N SER A 247 -12.80 3.70 -2.65
CA SER A 247 -11.70 4.64 -2.89
C SER A 247 -12.10 6.08 -2.57
N GLY A 248 -13.34 6.48 -2.86
CA GLY A 248 -13.88 7.78 -2.46
C GLY A 248 -14.01 7.89 -0.94
N GLU A 249 -14.59 6.87 -0.31
CA GLU A 249 -14.74 6.82 1.15
C GLU A 249 -13.39 6.90 1.88
N LEU A 250 -12.38 6.17 1.40
CA LEU A 250 -11.03 6.21 1.96
C LEU A 250 -10.37 7.58 1.83
N VAL A 251 -10.56 8.27 0.69
CA VAL A 251 -10.04 9.62 0.50
C VAL A 251 -10.76 10.61 1.43
N HIS A 252 -12.08 10.53 1.54
CA HIS A 252 -12.86 11.37 2.47
C HIS A 252 -12.46 11.12 3.93
N PHE A 253 -12.34 9.86 4.34
CA PHE A 253 -11.83 9.50 5.67
C PHE A 253 -10.47 10.14 5.96
N MET A 254 -9.55 10.12 4.99
CA MET A 254 -8.26 10.77 5.16
C MET A 254 -8.39 12.29 5.30
N GLU A 255 -9.26 12.94 4.50
CA GLU A 255 -9.49 14.39 4.60
C GLU A 255 -10.06 14.81 5.96
N ASP A 256 -11.02 14.04 6.49
CA ASP A 256 -11.64 14.26 7.80
C ASP A 256 -10.60 14.07 8.91
N LEU A 257 -9.84 12.97 8.84
CA LEU A 257 -8.78 12.66 9.80
C LEU A 257 -7.72 13.77 9.84
N LEU A 258 -7.29 14.25 8.68
CA LEU A 258 -6.35 15.36 8.57
C LEU A 258 -6.92 16.65 9.17
N GLY A 259 -8.21 16.94 8.93
CA GLY A 259 -8.88 18.11 9.50
C GLY A 259 -8.86 18.07 11.03
N VAL A 260 -9.36 16.98 11.62
CA VAL A 260 -9.41 16.81 13.07
C VAL A 260 -8.01 16.86 13.70
N VAL A 261 -7.03 16.15 13.14
CA VAL A 261 -5.67 16.15 13.68
C VAL A 261 -5.04 17.54 13.58
N SER A 262 -5.15 18.20 12.42
CA SER A 262 -4.59 19.54 12.19
C SER A 262 -5.10 20.59 13.19
N GLU A 263 -6.41 20.59 13.45
CA GLU A 263 -7.03 21.49 14.42
C GLU A 263 -6.56 21.20 15.85
N LYS A 264 -6.50 19.91 16.23
CA LYS A 264 -6.18 19.52 17.62
C LYS A 264 -4.73 19.74 18.00
N ILE A 265 -3.81 19.69 17.05
CA ILE A 265 -2.38 19.89 17.30
C ILE A 265 -1.86 21.27 16.85
N ASP A 266 -2.75 22.15 16.37
CA ASP A 266 -2.43 23.49 15.84
C ASP A 266 -1.32 23.46 14.77
N MET A 267 -1.48 22.58 13.78
CA MET A 267 -0.56 22.45 12.65
C MET A 267 -1.30 22.56 11.32
N ASP A 268 -0.61 23.05 10.30
CA ASP A 268 -1.15 23.10 8.95
C ASP A 268 -1.48 21.69 8.42
N LYS A 269 -2.63 21.54 7.76
CA LYS A 269 -3.14 20.26 7.24
C LYS A 269 -2.14 19.57 6.31
N GLU A 270 -1.39 20.33 5.51
CA GLU A 270 -0.36 19.81 4.61
C GLU A 270 0.82 19.23 5.38
N VAL A 271 1.22 19.85 6.50
CA VAL A 271 2.28 19.31 7.38
C VAL A 271 1.86 17.96 7.94
N VAL A 272 0.61 17.85 8.43
CA VAL A 272 0.05 16.60 8.91
C VAL A 272 0.01 15.55 7.79
N TRP A 273 -0.44 15.93 6.59
CA TRP A 273 -0.48 15.03 5.43
C TRP A 273 0.90 14.49 5.07
N ARG A 274 1.93 15.35 5.03
CA ARG A 274 3.30 14.91 4.73
C ARG A 274 3.87 13.98 5.78
N ALA A 275 3.46 14.10 7.04
CA ALA A 275 3.81 13.15 8.09
C ALA A 275 3.16 11.77 7.86
N PHE A 276 1.92 11.71 7.37
CA PHE A 276 1.30 10.43 6.98
C PHE A 276 2.01 9.80 5.77
N VAL A 277 2.32 10.59 4.74
CA VAL A 277 3.08 10.10 3.58
C VAL A 277 4.46 9.59 3.98
N ARG A 278 5.15 10.29 4.90
CA ARG A 278 6.42 9.81 5.47
C ARG A 278 6.25 8.45 6.14
N GLY A 279 5.21 8.31 6.97
CA GLY A 279 4.89 7.05 7.65
C GLY A 279 4.62 5.89 6.70
N LEU A 280 4.08 6.15 5.50
CA LEU A 280 3.92 5.13 4.47
C LEU A 280 5.26 4.62 3.91
N PHE A 281 6.25 5.51 3.78
CA PHE A 281 7.52 5.20 3.12
C PHE A 281 8.65 4.76 4.06
N GLU A 282 8.60 5.09 5.36
CA GLU A 282 9.64 4.69 6.31
C GLU A 282 9.51 3.22 6.76
N PRO A 283 10.62 2.48 6.91
CA PRO A 283 10.61 1.13 7.48
C PRO A 283 10.39 1.21 8.99
N HIS A 284 9.73 0.22 9.59
CA HIS A 284 9.38 0.21 11.02
C HIS A 284 8.48 1.36 11.45
N ALA A 285 7.73 1.90 10.51
CA ALA A 285 6.62 2.78 10.79
C ALA A 285 5.47 1.95 11.39
N LYS A 286 5.70 1.41 12.58
CA LYS A 286 4.68 1.47 13.61
C LYS A 286 4.47 2.96 13.85
N VAL A 287 3.77 3.64 12.94
CA VAL A 287 3.52 5.08 13.02
C VAL A 287 2.76 5.36 14.32
N LEU A 288 1.88 4.44 14.70
CA LEU A 288 1.24 4.43 16.02
C LEU A 288 2.15 3.97 17.16
N ASP A 289 3.43 3.63 16.95
CA ASP A 289 4.44 3.51 18.00
C ASP A 289 5.49 4.64 17.97
N ASN A 290 5.55 5.42 16.89
CA ASN A 290 6.35 6.65 16.86
C ASN A 290 5.85 7.59 17.98
N PRO A 291 6.69 7.97 18.96
CA PRO A 291 6.25 8.74 20.12
C PRO A 291 5.55 10.05 19.75
N THR A 292 6.00 10.73 18.70
CA THR A 292 5.42 12.00 18.23
C THR A 292 4.04 11.78 17.65
N ILE A 293 3.87 10.77 16.79
CA ILE A 293 2.58 10.49 16.15
C ILE A 293 1.61 9.86 17.16
N LYS A 294 2.08 8.99 18.06
CA LYS A 294 1.34 8.55 19.26
C LYS A 294 0.85 9.73 20.08
N GLN A 295 1.72 10.70 20.33
CA GLN A 295 1.39 11.88 21.10
C GLN A 295 0.34 12.73 20.39
N TRP A 296 0.47 12.96 19.08
CA TRP A 296 -0.55 13.66 18.29
C TRP A 296 -1.89 12.93 18.29
N PHE A 297 -1.89 11.61 18.08
CA PHE A 297 -3.10 10.80 18.16
C PHE A 297 -3.68 10.79 19.57
N ALA A 298 -2.86 10.72 20.62
CA ALA A 298 -3.33 10.78 22.00
C ALA A 298 -3.83 12.18 22.41
N GLN A 299 -3.31 13.24 21.80
CA GLN A 299 -3.77 14.61 21.97
C GLN A 299 -5.07 14.88 21.20
N ALA A 300 -5.18 14.37 19.97
CA ALA A 300 -6.35 14.52 19.13
C ALA A 300 -7.51 13.60 19.55
N PHE A 301 -7.19 12.41 20.07
CA PHE A 301 -8.16 11.36 20.33
C PHE A 301 -8.07 10.82 21.76
N SER A 302 -9.21 10.80 22.45
CA SER A 302 -9.29 10.13 23.75
C SER A 302 -9.03 8.61 23.61
N PRO A 303 -8.47 7.94 24.62
CA PRO A 303 -8.27 6.48 24.61
C PRO A 303 -9.54 5.70 24.25
N ASP A 304 -10.70 6.13 24.77
CA ASP A 304 -12.00 5.56 24.44
C ASP A 304 -12.39 5.70 22.96
N PHE A 305 -11.94 6.77 22.30
CA PHE A 305 -12.17 6.94 20.88
C PHE A 305 -11.31 5.98 20.07
N LEU A 306 -10.02 5.91 20.40
CA LEU A 306 -9.07 4.99 19.77
C LEU A 306 -9.56 3.53 19.85
N ASN A 307 -10.12 3.14 21.00
CA ASN A 307 -10.74 1.83 21.22
C ASN A 307 -12.04 1.59 20.43
N LYS A 308 -12.77 2.66 20.07
CA LYS A 308 -13.96 2.56 19.22
C LYS A 308 -13.56 2.41 17.76
N ILE A 309 -12.67 3.26 17.27
CA ILE A 309 -12.22 3.24 15.87
C ILE A 309 -11.41 1.99 15.51
N SER A 310 -10.69 1.38 16.46
CA SER A 310 -9.97 0.11 16.23
C SER A 310 -10.87 -1.10 15.97
N LYS A 311 -12.18 -0.97 16.21
CA LYS A 311 -13.18 -2.03 16.01
C LYS A 311 -14.02 -1.84 14.75
N VAL A 312 -13.84 -0.71 14.06
CA VAL A 312 -14.61 -0.35 12.86
C VAL A 312 -14.07 -1.08 11.65
N GLY A 313 -14.97 -1.59 10.81
CA GLY A 313 -14.62 -2.36 9.62
C GLY A 313 -14.70 -1.60 8.30
N SER A 314 -15.18 -0.34 8.28
CA SER A 314 -15.36 0.45 7.06
C SER A 314 -14.91 1.91 7.20
N ALA A 315 -14.50 2.52 6.09
CA ALA A 315 -14.06 3.91 6.03
C ALA A 315 -15.22 4.89 6.32
N SER A 316 -16.40 4.65 5.74
CA SER A 316 -17.61 5.45 6.02
C SER A 316 -17.99 5.51 7.49
N GLU A 317 -17.91 4.41 8.24
CA GLU A 317 -18.20 4.41 9.68
C GLU A 317 -17.13 5.18 10.48
N LEU A 318 -15.87 5.10 10.08
CA LEU A 318 -14.79 5.89 10.69
C LEU A 318 -14.99 7.40 10.49
N SER A 319 -15.29 7.85 9.26
CA SER A 319 -15.59 9.25 8.96
C SER A 319 -16.73 9.77 9.83
N ARG A 320 -17.85 9.03 9.89
CA ARG A 320 -19.00 9.41 10.73
C ARG A 320 -18.60 9.59 12.20
N LEU A 321 -17.80 8.67 12.76
CA LEU A 321 -17.35 8.76 14.15
C LEU A 321 -16.41 9.95 14.40
N LEU A 322 -15.58 10.32 13.42
CA LEU A 322 -14.71 11.50 13.51
C LEU A 322 -15.55 12.78 13.54
N ILE A 323 -16.47 12.94 12.58
CA ILE A 323 -17.36 14.10 12.45
C ILE A 323 -18.24 14.27 13.69
N GLU A 324 -18.95 13.21 14.12
CA GLU A 324 -19.87 13.25 15.26
C GLU A 324 -19.21 13.71 16.56
N LYS A 325 -17.91 13.41 16.72
CA LYS A 325 -17.17 13.69 17.94
C LYS A 325 -16.43 15.02 17.93
N TYR A 326 -15.92 15.48 16.79
CA TYR A 326 -14.98 16.59 16.75
C TYR A 326 -15.39 17.79 15.89
N GLU A 327 -16.41 17.69 15.04
CA GLU A 327 -16.89 18.81 14.20
C GLU A 327 -18.15 19.50 14.75
N LYS A 328 -18.29 19.59 16.09
CA LYS A 328 -19.42 20.29 16.73
C LYS A 328 -19.14 21.74 17.05
#